data_AF-A0ABD7F256-F1
#
_entry.id   AF-A0ABD7F256-F1
#
_cell.length_a   1.000
_cell.length_b   1.000
_cell.length_c   1.000
_cell.angle_alpha   90.00
_cell.angle_beta   90.00
_cell.angle_gamma   90.00
#
_symmetry.space_group_name_H-M   'P 1'
#
loop_
_entity.id
_entity.type
_entity.pdbx_description
1 polymer ?
#
loop_
_entity_poly.entity_id
_entity_poly.type
_entity_poly.pdbx_seq_one_letter_code
_entity_poly.pdbx_strand_id
1 'polypeptide(L)'
;MPIWMRPSGEFGIGLHSAFLLCKDLPEEDQFLKFTTMNYFTSEKLEVEMSSPLGNKKGYCFITKVESKNRNIGTELRVRFSSKFDFSSHYLSLQGCSVDEIEENKINFYKEKVFDLILKNTPFYNGTLDSYKWDEENFVAYRVFINNDLNEKVARFRGQAANFINRWAYHDFFIDYELDYYGLKASDALNISRDKWNDNFSKKIIKDVEEYTRKYIEDWSNVEKFFIDKLLGYNLSKSNEWKKYKLCFLNKNLLIKDIFLRDNIFLSVESFDLLDGNVSGIKDYFIMSGKVSEVFGEFINVQAKNELSSCTIFESDVGYFDGDDEEFDINAIYISPKGNKPPDKINNINIKWDSFVPVNRSLDKYINTLDYDFRHMKRKVERNAEDVYIIGDFYIITDKETLENYNLLKTKVRNIECIINPYQVDKKVYLLDLENLATYLFYNNYNNSKEHTKEDYLEEIKKLIKELRIYIEKYDLKIKLKR
;
A
#
# COMPACT_ATOMS: atom_id res chain seq x y z
N MET A 1 -11.12 -20.05 -18.48
CA MET A 1 -11.64 -18.99 -17.59
C MET A 1 -10.77 -17.75 -17.66
N PRO A 2 -11.36 -16.55 -17.76
CA PRO A 2 -10.66 -15.27 -17.60
C PRO A 2 -9.83 -15.22 -16.32
N ILE A 3 -8.74 -14.45 -16.31
CA ILE A 3 -7.82 -14.33 -15.15
C ILE A 3 -8.59 -13.95 -13.88
N TRP A 4 -9.54 -13.02 -13.99
CA TRP A 4 -10.41 -12.59 -12.88
C TRP A 4 -11.36 -13.65 -12.32
N MET A 5 -11.47 -14.84 -12.95
CA MET A 5 -12.33 -15.96 -12.50
C MET A 5 -11.55 -17.18 -11.94
N ARG A 6 -10.23 -17.12 -11.80
CA ARG A 6 -9.41 -18.26 -11.30
C ARG A 6 -8.93 -18.07 -9.85
N PRO A 7 -8.98 -19.10 -8.96
CA PRO A 7 -9.60 -20.42 -9.13
C PRO A 7 -11.12 -20.42 -8.84
N SER A 8 -11.94 -20.98 -9.72
CA SER A 8 -13.41 -21.01 -9.60
C SER A 8 -13.96 -22.07 -8.63
N GLY A 9 -13.21 -23.16 -8.44
CA GLY A 9 -13.62 -24.31 -7.63
C GLY A 9 -13.77 -23.97 -6.16
N GLU A 10 -12.85 -23.17 -5.61
CA GLU A 10 -12.83 -22.78 -4.20
C GLU A 10 -14.03 -21.90 -3.80
N PHE A 11 -14.60 -21.17 -4.76
CA PHE A 11 -15.68 -20.20 -4.52
C PHE A 11 -17.05 -20.70 -4.98
N GLY A 12 -17.21 -21.99 -5.31
CA GLY A 12 -18.50 -22.58 -5.67
C GLY A 12 -19.11 -22.09 -6.99
N ILE A 13 -18.37 -21.31 -7.79
CA ILE A 13 -18.82 -20.81 -9.09
C ILE A 13 -18.41 -21.70 -10.27
N GLY A 14 -17.86 -22.90 -9.98
CA GLY A 14 -17.34 -23.83 -10.98
C GLY A 14 -18.35 -24.19 -12.06
N LEU A 15 -19.57 -24.59 -11.68
CA LEU A 15 -20.64 -24.91 -12.62
C LEU A 15 -21.04 -23.69 -13.46
N HIS A 16 -21.24 -22.55 -12.81
CA HIS A 16 -21.63 -21.30 -13.47
C HIS A 16 -20.59 -20.82 -14.50
N SER A 17 -19.32 -21.17 -14.32
CA SER A 17 -18.28 -20.82 -15.30
C SER A 17 -18.49 -21.46 -16.68
N ALA A 18 -19.27 -22.54 -16.79
CA ALA A 18 -19.61 -23.16 -18.07
C ALA A 18 -20.47 -22.24 -18.96
N PHE A 19 -21.20 -21.27 -18.40
CA PHE A 19 -21.94 -20.28 -19.20
C PHE A 19 -21.04 -19.40 -20.06
N LEU A 20 -19.74 -19.26 -19.72
CA LEU A 20 -18.78 -18.58 -20.59
C LEU A 20 -18.61 -19.27 -21.94
N LEU A 21 -18.76 -20.59 -21.99
CA LEU A 21 -18.64 -21.38 -23.21
C LEU A 21 -19.90 -21.25 -24.10
N CYS A 22 -21.03 -20.87 -23.50
CA CYS A 22 -22.31 -20.72 -24.17
C CYS A 22 -22.59 -19.28 -24.63
N LYS A 23 -21.74 -18.30 -24.27
CA LYS A 23 -22.01 -16.85 -24.40
C LYS A 23 -22.42 -16.41 -25.80
N ASP A 24 -21.78 -16.98 -26.82
CA ASP A 24 -21.97 -16.59 -28.22
C ASP A 24 -22.89 -17.55 -29.00
N LEU A 25 -23.58 -18.46 -28.30
CA LEU A 25 -24.56 -19.36 -28.91
C LEU A 25 -25.93 -18.68 -29.08
N PRO A 26 -26.78 -19.19 -29.99
CA PRO A 26 -28.20 -18.82 -30.04
C PRO A 26 -28.85 -18.95 -28.65
N GLU A 27 -29.82 -18.10 -28.33
CA GLU A 27 -30.43 -18.03 -27.00
C GLU A 27 -30.99 -19.38 -26.52
N GLU A 28 -31.58 -20.13 -27.45
CA GLU A 28 -32.10 -21.47 -27.24
C GLU A 28 -31.03 -22.48 -26.80
N ASP A 29 -29.75 -22.20 -27.02
CA ASP A 29 -28.61 -23.04 -26.66
C ASP A 29 -27.80 -22.50 -25.45
N GLN A 30 -28.18 -21.34 -24.90
CA GLN A 30 -27.51 -20.71 -23.76
C GLN A 30 -27.96 -21.29 -22.40
N PHE A 31 -27.96 -22.61 -22.29
CA PHE A 31 -28.35 -23.32 -21.07
C PHE A 31 -27.31 -24.38 -20.68
N LEU A 32 -27.29 -24.71 -19.39
CA LEU A 32 -26.65 -25.92 -18.87
C LEU A 32 -27.75 -26.92 -18.54
N LYS A 33 -27.67 -28.13 -19.10
CA LYS A 33 -28.57 -29.23 -18.77
C LYS A 33 -27.79 -30.28 -18.01
N PHE A 34 -28.28 -30.67 -16.85
CA PHE A 34 -27.74 -31.84 -16.18
C PHE A 34 -28.84 -32.73 -15.64
N THR A 35 -28.57 -34.03 -15.70
CA THR A 35 -29.40 -35.04 -15.09
C THR A 35 -28.64 -35.62 -13.92
N THR A 36 -29.24 -35.64 -12.74
CA THR A 36 -28.62 -36.18 -11.53
C THR A 36 -29.55 -37.19 -10.87
N MET A 37 -28.99 -38.29 -10.37
CA MET A 37 -29.72 -39.30 -9.63
C MET A 37 -29.13 -39.43 -8.23
N ASN A 38 -29.97 -39.21 -7.22
CA ASN A 38 -29.56 -39.34 -5.83
C ASN A 38 -29.37 -40.83 -5.47
N TYR A 39 -28.24 -41.16 -4.86
CA TYR A 39 -27.92 -42.53 -4.44
C TYR A 39 -28.92 -43.10 -3.42
N PHE A 40 -29.35 -42.29 -2.46
CA PHE A 40 -30.21 -42.72 -1.35
C PHE A 40 -31.69 -42.77 -1.75
N THR A 41 -32.19 -41.75 -2.44
CA THR A 41 -33.62 -41.63 -2.75
C THR A 41 -34.00 -42.26 -4.09
N SER A 42 -33.01 -42.60 -4.93
CA SER A 42 -33.21 -43.01 -6.33
C SER A 42 -34.00 -42.00 -7.16
N GLU A 43 -34.15 -40.77 -6.67
CA GLU A 43 -34.81 -39.71 -7.41
C GLU A 43 -33.89 -39.20 -8.51
N LYS A 44 -34.41 -39.20 -9.74
CA LYS A 44 -33.75 -38.64 -10.90
C LYS A 44 -34.34 -37.26 -11.19
N LEU A 45 -33.47 -36.26 -11.24
CA LEU A 45 -33.80 -34.87 -11.53
C LEU A 45 -33.13 -34.47 -12.83
N GLU A 46 -33.90 -33.84 -13.71
CA GLU A 46 -33.39 -33.07 -14.84
C GLU A 46 -33.42 -31.60 -14.45
N VAL A 47 -32.27 -30.94 -14.57
CA VAL A 47 -32.09 -29.54 -14.24
C VAL A 47 -31.64 -28.78 -15.48
N GLU A 48 -32.39 -27.75 -15.84
CA GLU A 48 -32.05 -26.80 -16.90
C GLU A 48 -31.77 -25.43 -16.27
N MET A 49 -30.52 -24.97 -16.34
CA MET A 49 -30.11 -23.65 -15.88
C MET A 49 -29.86 -22.75 -17.09
N SER A 50 -30.57 -21.64 -17.18
CA SER A 50 -30.33 -20.63 -18.22
C SER A 50 -29.17 -19.70 -17.85
N SER A 51 -28.50 -19.14 -18.85
CA SER A 51 -27.43 -18.15 -18.64
C SER A 51 -27.94 -16.93 -17.88
N PRO A 52 -27.22 -16.45 -16.85
CA PRO A 52 -27.52 -15.17 -16.19
C PRO A 52 -27.44 -13.97 -17.14
N LEU A 53 -26.74 -14.12 -18.28
CA LEU A 53 -26.53 -13.09 -19.29
C LEU A 53 -27.55 -13.15 -20.44
N GLY A 54 -28.42 -14.17 -20.48
CA GLY A 54 -29.46 -14.32 -21.50
C GLY A 54 -30.82 -13.75 -21.07
N ASN A 55 -31.81 -13.75 -21.95
CA ASN A 55 -33.13 -13.13 -21.65
C ASN A 55 -33.91 -13.86 -20.55
N LYS A 56 -33.60 -15.14 -20.29
CA LYS A 56 -34.14 -15.92 -19.16
C LYS A 56 -33.47 -15.62 -17.81
N LYS A 57 -32.55 -14.65 -17.72
CA LYS A 57 -32.01 -14.05 -16.48
C LYS A 57 -31.59 -15.07 -15.39
N GLY A 58 -31.06 -16.22 -15.77
CA GLY A 58 -30.60 -17.22 -14.79
C GLY A 58 -31.69 -18.10 -14.17
N TYR A 59 -32.89 -18.18 -14.75
CA TYR A 59 -33.91 -19.14 -14.32
C TYR A 59 -33.37 -20.58 -14.34
N CYS A 60 -33.79 -21.35 -13.33
CA CYS A 60 -33.48 -22.76 -13.14
C CYS A 60 -34.79 -23.55 -13.11
N PHE A 61 -34.91 -24.55 -13.98
CA PHE A 61 -36.05 -25.45 -14.05
C PHE A 61 -35.61 -26.84 -13.57
N ILE A 62 -36.34 -27.40 -12.62
CA ILE A 62 -36.06 -28.71 -12.03
C ILE A 62 -37.27 -29.60 -12.27
N THR A 63 -37.06 -30.70 -13.00
CA THR A 63 -38.11 -31.67 -13.33
C THR A 63 -37.74 -33.03 -12.78
N LYS A 64 -38.66 -33.67 -12.05
CA LYS A 64 -38.49 -35.06 -11.61
C LYS A 64 -38.79 -36.00 -12.77
N VAL A 65 -37.89 -36.95 -13.03
CA VAL A 65 -37.98 -37.88 -14.17
C VAL A 65 -38.14 -39.31 -13.64
N GLU A 66 -39.05 -40.07 -14.24
CA GLU A 66 -39.16 -41.51 -13.94
C GLU A 66 -37.92 -42.25 -14.48
N SER A 67 -37.28 -43.07 -13.63
CA SER A 67 -36.14 -43.88 -14.04
C SER A 67 -36.37 -45.34 -13.69
N LYS A 68 -36.30 -46.21 -14.71
CA LYS A 68 -36.32 -47.67 -14.53
C LYS A 68 -34.92 -48.25 -14.26
N ASN A 69 -33.86 -47.50 -14.57
CA ASN A 69 -32.46 -47.92 -14.42
C ASN A 69 -31.72 -47.13 -13.33
N ARG A 70 -30.82 -47.79 -12.61
CA ARG A 70 -29.97 -47.24 -11.53
C ARG A 70 -28.60 -46.77 -12.03
N ASN A 71 -28.57 -45.88 -13.03
CA ASN A 71 -27.32 -45.23 -13.40
C ASN A 71 -27.09 -44.05 -12.46
N ILE A 72 -26.43 -44.32 -11.34
CA ILE A 72 -26.15 -43.35 -10.28
C ILE A 72 -25.06 -42.39 -10.77
N GLY A 73 -25.28 -41.09 -10.59
CA GLY A 73 -24.30 -40.05 -10.94
C GLY A 73 -24.95 -38.77 -11.43
N THR A 74 -24.12 -37.88 -11.99
CA THR A 74 -24.54 -36.65 -12.65
C THR A 74 -23.99 -36.62 -14.07
N GLU A 75 -24.87 -36.49 -15.04
CA GLU A 75 -24.53 -36.22 -16.44
C GLU A 75 -24.73 -34.73 -16.71
N LEU A 76 -23.69 -33.99 -17.04
CA LEU A 76 -23.75 -32.59 -17.46
C LEU A 76 -23.56 -32.49 -18.97
N ARG A 77 -24.49 -31.80 -19.64
CA ARG A 77 -24.43 -31.47 -21.06
C ARG A 77 -24.26 -29.97 -21.24
N VAL A 78 -23.19 -29.59 -21.93
CA VAL A 78 -22.85 -28.19 -22.25
C VAL A 78 -22.74 -28.06 -23.75
N ARG A 79 -23.40 -27.06 -24.33
CA ARG A 79 -23.23 -26.67 -25.72
C ARG A 79 -22.20 -25.54 -25.79
N PHE A 80 -21.33 -25.56 -26.78
CA PHE A 80 -20.39 -24.47 -27.02
C PHE A 80 -20.10 -24.36 -28.51
N SER A 81 -19.86 -23.14 -28.98
CA SER A 81 -19.38 -22.92 -30.35
C SER A 81 -17.87 -23.13 -30.35
N SER A 82 -17.40 -24.17 -31.02
CA SER A 82 -15.97 -24.34 -31.26
C SER A 82 -15.59 -23.67 -32.57
N LYS A 83 -14.87 -22.56 -32.50
CA LYS A 83 -13.85 -22.29 -33.52
C LYS A 83 -12.63 -23.06 -33.05
N PHE A 84 -12.44 -24.28 -33.56
CA PHE A 84 -11.18 -24.98 -33.33
C PHE A 84 -10.07 -24.17 -34.00
N ASP A 85 -9.49 -23.25 -33.24
CA ASP A 85 -8.11 -22.88 -33.48
C ASP A 85 -7.31 -24.08 -32.98
N PHE A 86 -7.16 -25.08 -33.85
CA PHE A 86 -6.15 -26.08 -33.61
C PHE A 86 -4.85 -25.29 -33.58
N SER A 87 -4.37 -24.96 -32.39
CA SER A 87 -2.98 -24.59 -32.24
C SER A 87 -2.17 -25.66 -32.98
N SER A 88 -1.09 -25.25 -33.64
CA SER A 88 -0.21 -26.14 -34.41
C SER A 88 0.10 -27.46 -33.69
N HIS A 89 0.10 -27.46 -32.35
CA HIS A 89 0.18 -28.63 -31.48
C HIS A 89 -0.92 -29.69 -31.72
N TYR A 90 -2.22 -29.36 -31.75
CA TYR A 90 -3.26 -30.38 -31.94
C TYR A 90 -3.35 -30.89 -33.39
N LEU A 91 -2.91 -30.08 -34.37
CA LEU A 91 -2.69 -30.57 -35.73
C LEU A 91 -1.53 -31.58 -35.81
N SER A 92 -0.48 -31.40 -35.00
CA SER A 92 0.63 -32.37 -34.95
C SER A 92 0.26 -33.72 -34.31
N LEU A 93 -0.88 -33.81 -33.62
CA LEU A 93 -1.38 -35.04 -32.99
C LEU A 93 -2.35 -35.83 -33.89
N GLN A 94 -2.55 -35.39 -35.13
CA GLN A 94 -3.45 -36.04 -36.07
C GLN A 94 -2.88 -37.39 -36.50
N GLY A 95 -3.58 -38.49 -36.20
CA GLY A 95 -3.15 -39.86 -36.50
C GLY A 95 -2.45 -40.58 -35.35
N CYS A 96 -2.21 -39.91 -34.21
CA CYS A 96 -1.69 -40.55 -33.00
C CYS A 96 -2.77 -41.40 -32.30
N SER A 97 -2.32 -42.44 -31.59
CA SER A 97 -3.16 -43.27 -30.73
C SER A 97 -3.64 -42.51 -29.48
N VAL A 98 -4.69 -43.01 -28.82
CA VAL A 98 -5.26 -42.39 -27.60
C VAL A 98 -4.22 -42.28 -26.48
N ASP A 99 -3.37 -43.29 -26.32
CA ASP A 99 -2.31 -43.31 -25.30
C ASP A 99 -1.23 -42.24 -25.59
N GLU A 100 -0.83 -42.08 -26.85
CA GLU A 100 0.09 -41.01 -27.29
C GLU A 100 -0.53 -39.62 -27.09
N ILE A 101 -1.84 -39.47 -27.30
CA ILE A 101 -2.54 -38.21 -27.05
C ILE A 101 -2.56 -37.90 -25.54
N GLU A 102 -2.85 -38.87 -24.68
CA GLU A 102 -2.88 -38.65 -23.22
C GLU A 102 -1.48 -38.38 -22.63
N GLU A 103 -0.42 -39.05 -23.10
CA GLU A 103 0.95 -38.76 -22.67
C GLU A 103 1.42 -37.36 -23.13
N ASN A 104 1.11 -36.99 -24.38
CA ASN A 104 1.40 -35.64 -24.88
C ASN A 104 0.60 -34.55 -24.18
N LYS A 105 -0.64 -34.85 -23.78
CA LYS A 105 -1.49 -33.94 -22.99
C LYS A 105 -0.90 -33.70 -21.60
N ILE A 106 -0.31 -34.71 -20.95
CA ILE A 106 0.46 -34.52 -19.71
C ILE A 106 1.63 -33.57 -19.95
N ASN A 107 2.40 -33.77 -21.02
CA ASN A 107 3.54 -32.90 -21.34
C ASN A 107 3.09 -31.46 -21.67
N PHE A 108 2.01 -31.29 -22.41
CA PHE A 108 1.39 -29.99 -22.66
C PHE A 108 0.93 -29.31 -21.36
N TYR A 109 0.29 -30.03 -20.43
CA TYR A 109 -0.10 -29.46 -19.15
C TYR A 109 1.11 -29.15 -18.26
N LYS A 110 2.17 -29.96 -18.30
CA LYS A 110 3.44 -29.65 -17.64
C LYS A 110 4.01 -28.35 -18.19
N GLU A 111 4.08 -28.20 -19.51
CA GLU A 111 4.52 -26.95 -20.15
C GLU A 111 3.62 -25.76 -19.77
N LYS A 112 2.29 -25.94 -19.68
CA LYS A 112 1.39 -24.86 -19.26
C LYS A 112 1.53 -24.51 -17.78
N VAL A 113 1.67 -25.48 -16.91
CA VAL A 113 1.96 -25.26 -15.48
C VAL A 113 3.30 -24.55 -15.34
N PHE A 114 4.28 -24.98 -16.12
CA PHE A 114 5.58 -24.34 -16.19
C PHE A 114 5.46 -22.87 -16.64
N ASP A 115 4.90 -22.61 -17.82
CA ASP A 115 4.84 -21.26 -18.40
C ASP A 115 3.99 -20.28 -17.58
N LEU A 116 2.90 -20.76 -16.98
CA LEU A 116 1.93 -19.90 -16.30
C LEU A 116 2.23 -19.73 -14.82
N ILE A 117 2.73 -20.78 -14.16
CA ILE A 117 2.91 -20.81 -12.71
C ILE A 117 4.40 -20.77 -12.39
N LEU A 118 5.16 -21.80 -12.77
CA LEU A 118 6.55 -21.95 -12.32
C LEU A 118 7.46 -20.85 -12.85
N LYS A 119 7.33 -20.50 -14.13
CA LYS A 119 8.12 -19.44 -14.77
C LYS A 119 7.95 -18.12 -14.03
N ASN A 120 6.78 -17.78 -13.54
CA ASN A 120 6.57 -16.53 -12.81
C ASN A 120 7.00 -16.58 -11.34
N THR A 121 7.50 -17.73 -10.86
CA THR A 121 8.06 -17.85 -9.52
C THR A 121 9.49 -17.33 -9.48
N PRO A 122 9.90 -16.65 -8.39
CA PRO A 122 11.27 -16.20 -8.22
C PRO A 122 12.29 -17.36 -8.20
N PHE A 123 11.87 -18.58 -7.85
CA PHE A 123 12.72 -19.77 -7.84
C PHE A 123 13.07 -20.32 -9.23
N TYR A 124 12.28 -19.97 -10.25
CA TYR A 124 12.54 -20.41 -11.61
C TYR A 124 13.17 -19.32 -12.48
N ASN A 125 12.74 -18.06 -12.33
CA ASN A 125 13.17 -16.94 -13.16
C ASN A 125 14.21 -16.01 -12.50
N GLY A 126 14.46 -16.13 -11.20
CA GLY A 126 15.39 -15.25 -10.49
C GLY A 126 16.84 -15.72 -10.58
N THR A 127 17.78 -14.79 -10.41
CA THR A 127 19.07 -15.12 -9.78
C THR A 127 18.76 -15.68 -8.39
N LEU A 128 18.71 -17.01 -8.29
CA LEU A 128 18.38 -17.80 -7.09
C LEU A 128 19.08 -17.28 -5.82
N ASP A 129 20.27 -16.69 -5.97
CA ASP A 129 21.08 -16.15 -4.88
C ASP A 129 20.40 -15.02 -4.07
N SER A 130 19.37 -14.37 -4.62
CA SER A 130 18.73 -13.21 -3.99
C SER A 130 17.47 -13.51 -3.18
N TYR A 131 16.82 -14.66 -3.39
CA TYR A 131 15.61 -15.05 -2.64
C TYR A 131 15.95 -16.09 -1.58
N LYS A 132 15.22 -16.04 -0.47
CA LYS A 132 15.23 -17.05 0.58
C LYS A 132 13.89 -17.79 0.58
N TRP A 133 13.91 -19.03 1.05
CA TRP A 133 12.74 -19.89 1.17
C TRP A 133 12.50 -20.23 2.64
N ASP A 134 11.30 -19.95 3.10
CA ASP A 134 10.79 -20.44 4.38
C ASP A 134 10.03 -21.74 4.13
N GLU A 135 10.68 -22.87 4.46
CA GLU A 135 10.12 -24.21 4.26
C GLU A 135 8.87 -24.48 5.12
N GLU A 136 8.81 -23.90 6.32
CA GLU A 136 7.73 -24.14 7.27
C GLU A 136 6.44 -23.46 6.81
N ASN A 137 6.57 -22.21 6.35
CA ASN A 137 5.43 -21.40 5.92
C ASN A 137 5.17 -21.43 4.41
N PHE A 138 6.06 -22.06 3.63
CA PHE A 138 6.03 -22.11 2.18
C PHE A 138 6.01 -20.71 1.55
N VAL A 139 6.94 -19.85 1.97
CA VAL A 139 7.05 -18.46 1.52
C VAL A 139 8.41 -18.19 0.91
N ALA A 140 8.39 -17.64 -0.31
CA ALA A 140 9.56 -17.03 -0.92
C ALA A 140 9.67 -15.59 -0.45
N TYR A 141 10.85 -15.14 -0.05
CA TYR A 141 11.04 -13.77 0.36
C TYR A 141 12.37 -13.19 -0.08
N ARG A 142 12.37 -11.88 -0.33
CA ARG A 142 13.55 -11.06 -0.59
C ARG A 142 13.31 -9.67 -0.03
N VAL A 143 14.34 -9.09 0.55
CA VAL A 143 14.33 -7.71 1.07
C VAL A 143 15.55 -6.99 0.52
N PHE A 144 15.38 -5.75 0.07
CA PHE A 144 16.45 -5.01 -0.62
C PHE A 144 16.16 -3.51 -0.60
N ILE A 145 17.17 -2.72 -0.97
CA ILE A 145 17.03 -1.28 -1.16
C ILE A 145 17.16 -1.00 -2.65
N ASN A 146 16.08 -0.53 -3.29
CA ASN A 146 16.10 -0.11 -4.69
C ASN A 146 16.33 1.42 -4.80
N ASN A 147 16.89 1.88 -5.92
CA ASN A 147 17.05 3.31 -6.21
C ASN A 147 15.88 3.88 -7.01
N ASP A 148 15.24 3.08 -7.87
CA ASP A 148 14.47 3.62 -9.01
C ASP A 148 12.94 3.48 -8.94
N LEU A 149 12.36 3.00 -7.83
CA LEU A 149 10.95 3.14 -7.36
C LEU A 149 10.60 2.02 -6.36
N ASN A 150 9.49 2.17 -5.62
CA ASN A 150 9.01 1.17 -4.64
C ASN A 150 8.61 -0.15 -5.34
N GLU A 151 9.41 -1.21 -5.16
CA GLU A 151 9.12 -2.58 -5.62
C GLU A 151 8.54 -3.45 -4.50
N LYS A 152 7.75 -2.84 -3.62
CA LYS A 152 7.01 -3.58 -2.60
C LYS A 152 5.97 -4.47 -3.31
N VAL A 153 6.21 -5.78 -3.30
CA VAL A 153 5.33 -6.74 -3.96
C VAL A 153 5.00 -7.90 -3.02
N ALA A 154 3.71 -8.16 -2.85
CA ALA A 154 3.21 -9.43 -2.32
C ALA A 154 2.56 -10.22 -3.47
N ARG A 155 2.75 -11.54 -3.50
CA ARG A 155 2.21 -12.43 -4.52
C ARG A 155 1.62 -13.69 -3.88
N PHE A 156 0.63 -14.28 -4.51
CA PHE A 156 0.14 -15.61 -4.17
C PHE A 156 0.42 -16.53 -5.35
N ARG A 157 1.43 -17.39 -5.23
CA ARG A 157 1.89 -18.29 -6.29
C ARG A 157 2.17 -17.54 -7.59
N GLY A 158 2.91 -16.44 -7.50
CA GLY A 158 3.23 -15.55 -8.61
C GLY A 158 2.11 -14.59 -9.05
N GLN A 159 0.88 -14.74 -8.55
CA GLN A 159 -0.21 -13.79 -8.82
C GLN A 159 -0.07 -12.56 -7.93
N ALA A 160 0.07 -11.37 -8.52
CA ALA A 160 -0.06 -10.11 -7.80
C ALA A 160 -1.53 -9.65 -7.75
N ALA A 161 -1.90 -8.96 -6.68
CA ALA A 161 -3.20 -8.31 -6.52
C ALA A 161 -3.02 -6.99 -5.74
N ASN A 162 -4.04 -6.14 -5.77
CA ASN A 162 -4.03 -4.83 -5.12
C ASN A 162 -4.44 -4.94 -3.65
N PHE A 163 -3.86 -4.07 -2.81
CA PHE A 163 -4.37 -3.87 -1.46
C PHE A 163 -5.74 -3.20 -1.48
N ILE A 164 -6.63 -3.64 -0.57
CA ILE A 164 -7.91 -2.97 -0.33
C ILE A 164 -7.67 -1.56 0.22
N ASN A 165 -6.67 -1.41 1.10
CA ASN A 165 -6.23 -0.13 1.63
C ASN A 165 -4.74 0.07 1.32
N ARG A 166 -4.44 0.93 0.33
CA ARG A 166 -3.07 1.20 -0.09
C ARG A 166 -2.24 1.87 1.01
N TRP A 167 -2.85 2.67 1.89
CA TRP A 167 -2.15 3.49 2.87
C TRP A 167 -1.39 2.67 3.92
N ALA A 168 -1.97 1.57 4.43
CA ALA A 168 -1.33 0.71 5.44
C ALA A 168 -0.10 -0.06 4.93
N TYR A 169 0.14 -0.05 3.61
CA TYR A 169 1.24 -0.75 2.94
C TYR A 169 2.47 0.15 2.69
N HIS A 170 2.26 1.47 2.72
CA HIS A 170 3.32 2.43 2.39
C HIS A 170 4.30 2.68 3.54
N ASP A 171 3.95 2.31 4.78
CA ASP A 171 4.74 2.62 5.99
C ASP A 171 6.10 1.90 6.09
N PHE A 172 6.36 0.86 5.29
CA PHE A 172 7.63 0.14 5.34
C PHE A 172 8.68 0.79 4.42
N PHE A 173 9.79 1.30 4.94
CA PHE A 173 10.77 2.07 4.15
C PHE A 173 11.62 1.24 3.19
N ILE A 174 11.63 -0.09 3.38
CA ILE A 174 12.46 -1.01 2.61
C ILE A 174 11.61 -1.75 1.57
N ASP A 175 12.20 -2.04 0.42
CA ASP A 175 11.55 -2.82 -0.62
C ASP A 175 11.62 -4.31 -0.30
N TYR A 176 10.57 -5.02 -0.68
CA TYR A 176 10.47 -6.44 -0.43
C TYR A 176 9.64 -7.11 -1.49
N GLU A 177 9.92 -8.39 -1.65
CA GLU A 177 9.05 -9.30 -2.37
C GLU A 177 8.70 -10.49 -1.48
N LEU A 178 7.41 -10.75 -1.32
CA LEU A 178 6.88 -11.94 -0.65
C LEU A 178 6.01 -12.73 -1.63
N ASP A 179 6.19 -14.04 -1.70
CA ASP A 179 5.34 -14.92 -2.52
C ASP A 179 4.94 -16.19 -1.75
N TYR A 180 3.62 -16.39 -1.62
CA TYR A 180 3.04 -17.41 -0.75
C TYR A 180 2.56 -18.63 -1.53
N TYR A 181 3.00 -19.82 -1.13
CA TYR A 181 2.69 -21.08 -1.83
C TYR A 181 1.81 -22.02 -1.01
N GLY A 182 1.86 -21.96 0.32
CA GLY A 182 1.13 -22.84 1.25
C GLY A 182 -0.34 -22.50 1.47
N LEU A 183 -0.84 -21.39 0.91
CA LEU A 183 -2.19 -20.90 1.18
C LEU A 183 -3.23 -21.41 0.16
N LYS A 184 -4.50 -21.42 0.55
CA LYS A 184 -5.61 -21.53 -0.42
C LYS A 184 -5.92 -20.15 -1.00
N ALA A 185 -6.51 -20.13 -2.18
CA ALA A 185 -6.88 -18.87 -2.82
C ALA A 185 -7.92 -18.08 -2.01
N SER A 186 -8.85 -18.74 -1.32
CA SER A 186 -9.81 -18.10 -0.40
C SER A 186 -9.13 -17.38 0.76
N ASP A 187 -7.97 -17.87 1.19
CA ASP A 187 -7.22 -17.34 2.33
C ASP A 187 -6.45 -16.09 1.95
N ALA A 188 -6.12 -15.91 0.66
CA ALA A 188 -5.35 -14.78 0.15
C ALA A 188 -6.20 -13.74 -0.62
N LEU A 189 -7.11 -14.20 -1.48
CA LEU A 189 -7.82 -13.38 -2.47
C LEU A 189 -9.24 -13.07 -2.01
N ASN A 190 -9.74 -11.89 -2.41
CA ASN A 190 -11.16 -11.56 -2.33
C ASN A 190 -11.94 -12.19 -3.51
N ILE A 191 -13.28 -12.17 -3.47
CA ILE A 191 -14.15 -12.55 -4.60
C ILE A 191 -13.73 -11.76 -5.86
N SER A 192 -13.45 -10.47 -5.68
CA SER A 192 -12.73 -9.63 -6.66
C SER A 192 -11.24 -9.92 -6.58
N ARG A 193 -10.75 -10.75 -7.49
CA ARG A 193 -9.41 -11.39 -7.43
C ARG A 193 -8.23 -10.46 -7.73
N ASP A 194 -8.54 -9.26 -8.18
CA ASP A 194 -7.56 -8.17 -8.30
C ASP A 194 -7.29 -7.49 -6.96
N LYS A 195 -7.88 -8.00 -5.87
CA LYS A 195 -7.71 -7.51 -4.51
C LYS A 195 -7.38 -8.65 -3.54
N TRP A 196 -6.45 -8.37 -2.64
CA TRP A 196 -6.25 -9.18 -1.44
C TRP A 196 -7.51 -9.16 -0.57
N ASN A 197 -7.75 -10.20 0.20
CA ASN A 197 -8.74 -10.10 1.29
C ASN A 197 -8.14 -9.34 2.49
N ASP A 198 -8.99 -8.90 3.42
CA ASP A 198 -8.57 -8.07 4.56
C ASP A 198 -7.63 -8.81 5.53
N ASN A 199 -7.89 -10.10 5.76
CA ASN A 199 -7.08 -10.91 6.68
C ASN A 199 -5.67 -11.13 6.12
N PHE A 200 -5.57 -11.42 4.83
CA PHE A 200 -4.31 -11.59 4.13
C PHE A 200 -3.53 -10.28 4.04
N SER A 201 -4.22 -9.15 3.80
CA SER A 201 -3.58 -7.83 3.82
C SER A 201 -2.91 -7.54 5.17
N LYS A 202 -3.59 -7.87 6.28
CA LYS A 202 -3.02 -7.75 7.63
C LYS A 202 -1.88 -8.74 7.88
N LYS A 203 -1.96 -9.95 7.29
CA LYS A 203 -0.90 -10.96 7.37
C LYS A 203 0.37 -10.46 6.68
N ILE A 204 0.26 -9.95 5.46
CA ILE A 204 1.39 -9.40 4.69
C ILE A 204 2.16 -8.37 5.54
N ILE A 205 1.47 -7.42 6.17
CA ILE A 205 2.12 -6.39 7.00
C ILE A 205 2.98 -7.01 8.11
N LYS A 206 2.47 -8.04 8.80
CA LYS A 206 3.21 -8.74 9.86
C LYS A 206 4.39 -9.53 9.29
N ASP A 207 4.14 -10.24 8.19
CA ASP A 207 5.14 -11.08 7.54
C ASP A 207 6.30 -10.26 7.00
N VAL A 208 6.06 -9.04 6.52
CA VAL A 208 7.13 -8.13 6.06
C VAL A 208 8.13 -7.86 7.18
N GLU A 209 7.65 -7.58 8.39
CA GLU A 209 8.53 -7.38 9.54
C GLU A 209 9.30 -8.66 9.88
N GLU A 210 8.61 -9.80 9.94
CA GLU A 210 9.20 -11.11 10.24
C GLU A 210 10.29 -11.50 9.24
N TYR A 211 9.97 -11.46 7.94
CA TYR A 211 10.89 -11.84 6.88
C TYR A 211 12.04 -10.86 6.71
N THR A 212 11.84 -9.58 7.06
CA THR A 212 12.94 -8.63 7.12
C THR A 212 13.93 -8.98 8.22
N ARG A 213 13.45 -9.35 9.42
CA ARG A 213 14.34 -9.85 10.49
C ARG A 213 15.09 -11.12 10.07
N LYS A 214 14.38 -12.13 9.54
CA LYS A 214 14.99 -13.36 9.00
C LYS A 214 16.04 -13.06 7.92
N TYR A 215 15.76 -12.12 7.03
CA TYR A 215 16.68 -11.73 5.96
C TYR A 215 17.98 -11.11 6.49
N ILE A 216 17.87 -10.30 7.54
CA ILE A 216 18.98 -9.62 8.22
C ILE A 216 19.87 -10.62 8.97
N GLU A 217 19.28 -11.62 9.64
CA GLU A 217 20.00 -12.63 10.43
C GLU A 217 21.02 -13.46 9.64
N ASP A 218 20.86 -13.58 8.32
CA ASP A 218 21.78 -14.30 7.43
C ASP A 218 23.14 -13.57 7.23
N TRP A 219 23.30 -12.31 7.69
CA TRP A 219 24.55 -11.49 7.73
C TRP A 219 25.55 -11.63 6.57
N SER A 220 25.06 -11.92 5.36
CA SER A 220 25.93 -12.38 4.26
C SER A 220 26.46 -11.27 3.36
N ASN A 221 25.96 -10.04 3.47
CA ASN A 221 26.39 -8.93 2.62
C ASN A 221 26.25 -7.56 3.30
N VAL A 222 26.92 -6.55 2.72
CA VAL A 222 26.96 -5.15 3.22
C VAL A 222 25.57 -4.51 3.31
N GLU A 223 24.69 -4.81 2.35
CA GLU A 223 23.32 -4.28 2.33
C GLU A 223 22.53 -4.74 3.55
N LYS A 224 22.59 -6.03 3.91
CA LYS A 224 21.92 -6.59 5.10
C LYS A 224 22.37 -5.93 6.40
N PHE A 225 23.70 -5.73 6.55
CA PHE A 225 24.22 -5.00 7.71
C PHE A 225 23.71 -3.55 7.75
N PHE A 226 23.55 -2.89 6.60
CA PHE A 226 23.01 -1.54 6.55
C PHE A 226 21.51 -1.51 6.86
N ILE A 227 20.73 -2.46 6.32
CA ILE A 227 19.30 -2.62 6.61
C ILE A 227 19.05 -2.82 8.13
N ASP A 228 19.88 -3.60 8.81
CA ASP A 228 19.82 -3.77 10.28
C ASP A 228 19.91 -2.44 11.04
N LYS A 229 20.83 -1.57 10.61
CA LYS A 229 20.99 -0.23 11.19
C LYS A 229 19.87 0.72 10.77
N LEU A 230 19.47 0.70 9.50
CA LEU A 230 18.38 1.49 8.98
C LEU A 230 17.08 1.26 9.77
N LEU A 231 16.74 0.01 10.09
CA LEU A 231 15.53 -0.34 10.84
C LEU A 231 15.70 -0.27 12.36
N GLY A 232 16.92 -0.04 12.85
CA GLY A 232 17.18 0.06 14.28
C GLY A 232 17.06 -1.26 15.04
N TYR A 233 16.98 -2.40 14.35
CA TYR A 233 17.00 -3.70 15.01
C TYR A 233 18.33 -3.94 15.72
N ASN A 234 19.44 -3.41 15.16
CA ASN A 234 20.77 -3.46 15.73
C ASN A 234 21.19 -4.87 16.19
N LEU A 235 20.80 -5.87 15.42
CA LEU A 235 21.08 -7.28 15.69
C LEU A 235 22.56 -7.62 15.48
N SER A 236 23.26 -6.87 14.61
CA SER A 236 24.70 -7.03 14.37
C SER A 236 25.55 -5.92 14.98
N LYS A 237 26.72 -6.33 15.47
CA LYS A 237 27.81 -5.45 15.92
C LYS A 237 28.85 -5.18 14.83
N SER A 238 28.67 -5.73 13.62
CA SER A 238 29.60 -5.54 12.52
C SER A 238 29.65 -4.08 12.09
N ASN A 239 30.82 -3.58 11.68
CA ASN A 239 30.98 -2.25 11.07
C ASN A 239 30.87 -2.29 9.53
N GLU A 240 30.62 -3.45 8.94
CA GLU A 240 30.54 -3.63 7.48
C GLU A 240 29.43 -2.77 6.85
N TRP A 241 28.35 -2.45 7.59
CA TRP A 241 27.30 -1.53 7.13
C TRP A 241 27.84 -0.15 6.71
N LYS A 242 28.95 0.30 7.30
CA LYS A 242 29.59 1.58 6.94
C LYS A 242 30.13 1.58 5.49
N LYS A 243 30.32 0.40 4.89
CA LYS A 243 30.75 0.26 3.49
C LYS A 243 29.58 0.35 2.51
N TYR A 244 28.34 0.43 2.98
CA TYR A 244 27.19 0.59 2.11
C TYR A 244 27.28 1.91 1.33
N LYS A 245 26.83 1.88 0.08
CA LYS A 245 26.95 3.00 -0.86
C LYS A 245 25.55 3.51 -1.23
N LEU A 246 25.21 4.71 -0.76
CA LEU A 246 24.01 5.42 -1.18
C LEU A 246 24.27 6.20 -2.47
N CYS A 247 23.31 6.20 -3.39
CA CYS A 247 23.42 6.81 -4.71
C CYS A 247 22.59 8.09 -4.79
N PHE A 248 23.17 9.25 -4.48
CA PHE A 248 22.49 10.54 -4.62
C PHE A 248 22.54 11.01 -6.08
N LEU A 249 21.68 11.97 -6.48
CA LEU A 249 21.59 12.39 -7.89
C LEU A 249 22.92 12.87 -8.48
N ASN A 250 23.72 13.58 -7.68
CA ASN A 250 24.99 14.14 -8.12
C ASN A 250 26.20 13.23 -7.90
N LYS A 251 26.18 12.37 -6.88
CA LYS A 251 27.31 11.47 -6.56
C LYS A 251 26.92 10.36 -5.58
N ASN A 252 27.79 9.38 -5.45
CA ASN A 252 27.66 8.32 -4.45
C ASN A 252 28.28 8.75 -3.10
N LEU A 253 27.68 8.31 -2.00
CA LEU A 253 28.21 8.43 -0.64
C LEU A 253 28.45 7.03 -0.06
N LEU A 254 29.64 6.77 0.45
CA LEU A 254 29.86 5.65 1.37
C LEU A 254 29.47 6.08 2.77
N ILE A 255 28.69 5.26 3.50
CA ILE A 255 28.19 5.63 4.84
C ILE A 255 29.32 6.00 5.81
N LYS A 256 30.49 5.34 5.71
CA LYS A 256 31.69 5.69 6.50
C LYS A 256 32.14 7.14 6.32
N ASP A 257 31.88 7.76 5.18
CA ASP A 257 32.37 9.10 4.85
C ASP A 257 31.62 10.19 5.62
N ILE A 258 30.41 9.89 6.13
CA ILE A 258 29.65 10.78 7.03
C ILE A 258 30.49 11.12 8.28
N PHE A 259 31.31 10.17 8.73
CA PHE A 259 32.13 10.30 9.93
C PHE A 259 33.49 10.98 9.67
N LEU A 260 33.82 11.32 8.43
CA LEU A 260 35.15 11.82 8.06
C LEU A 260 35.18 13.33 7.79
N ARG A 261 34.05 13.89 7.36
CA ARG A 261 33.95 15.26 6.86
C ARG A 261 32.54 15.80 7.07
N ASP A 262 32.42 17.11 6.99
CA ASP A 262 31.12 17.77 7.04
C ASP A 262 30.38 17.54 5.72
N ASN A 263 29.09 17.23 5.79
CA ASN A 263 28.27 16.93 4.62
C ASN A 263 26.98 17.75 4.66
N ILE A 264 26.58 18.29 3.52
CA ILE A 264 25.28 18.95 3.32
C ILE A 264 24.43 18.07 2.42
N PHE A 265 23.18 17.87 2.79
CA PHE A 265 22.19 17.11 2.02
C PHE A 265 21.03 18.04 1.70
N LEU A 266 20.64 18.12 0.43
CA LEU A 266 19.59 19.01 -0.06
C LEU A 266 18.55 18.20 -0.80
N SER A 267 17.26 18.48 -0.63
CA SER A 267 16.25 17.94 -1.54
C SER A 267 16.44 18.49 -2.97
N VAL A 268 15.84 17.83 -3.97
CA VAL A 268 15.88 18.32 -5.36
C VAL A 268 15.29 19.72 -5.45
N GLU A 269 14.14 19.95 -4.80
CA GLU A 269 13.45 21.24 -4.82
C GLU A 269 14.33 22.33 -4.20
N SER A 270 15.03 21.99 -3.11
CA SER A 270 15.96 22.91 -2.44
C SER A 270 17.18 23.23 -3.31
N PHE A 271 17.67 22.25 -4.05
CA PHE A 271 18.81 22.42 -4.97
C PHE A 271 18.44 23.27 -6.19
N ASP A 272 17.23 23.10 -6.72
CA ASP A 272 16.73 23.91 -7.83
C ASP A 272 16.58 25.38 -7.44
N LEU A 273 16.16 25.65 -6.20
CA LEU A 273 16.11 27.01 -5.63
C LEU A 273 17.50 27.66 -5.50
N LEU A 274 18.57 26.86 -5.43
CA LEU A 274 19.96 27.32 -5.34
C LEU A 274 20.60 27.55 -6.74
N ASP A 275 19.78 27.76 -7.78
CA ASP A 275 20.20 27.89 -9.19
C ASP A 275 20.98 26.66 -9.70
N GLY A 276 20.74 25.47 -9.13
CA GLY A 276 21.37 24.23 -9.56
C GLY A 276 22.89 24.17 -9.33
N ASN A 277 23.43 25.00 -8.45
CA ASN A 277 24.84 24.97 -8.06
C ASN A 277 24.98 25.32 -6.57
N VAL A 278 26.01 24.80 -5.91
CA VAL A 278 26.30 25.10 -4.51
C VAL A 278 27.74 25.60 -4.43
N SER A 279 27.93 26.90 -4.63
CA SER A 279 29.27 27.48 -4.67
C SER A 279 29.94 27.43 -3.29
N GLY A 280 31.23 27.09 -3.25
CA GLY A 280 32.02 27.07 -2.01
C GLY A 280 31.83 25.84 -1.11
N ILE A 281 30.88 24.95 -1.40
CA ILE A 281 30.67 23.71 -0.62
C ILE A 281 31.17 22.51 -1.43
N LYS A 282 32.16 21.80 -0.89
CA LYS A 282 32.73 20.61 -1.55
C LYS A 282 31.87 19.36 -1.40
N ASP A 283 31.28 19.17 -0.23
CA ASP A 283 30.65 17.91 0.17
C ASP A 283 29.13 18.06 0.32
N TYR A 284 28.45 18.39 -0.79
CA TYR A 284 26.98 18.41 -0.84
C TYR A 284 26.40 17.22 -1.63
N PHE A 285 25.21 16.76 -1.26
CA PHE A 285 24.51 15.64 -1.87
C PHE A 285 23.06 15.99 -2.14
N ILE A 286 22.54 15.59 -3.30
CA ILE A 286 21.16 15.92 -3.70
C ILE A 286 20.28 14.68 -3.49
N MET A 287 19.36 14.79 -2.54
CA MET A 287 18.38 13.78 -2.17
C MET A 287 17.19 13.81 -3.11
N SER A 288 16.89 12.67 -3.71
CA SER A 288 15.69 12.48 -4.54
C SER A 288 15.07 11.11 -4.28
N GLY A 289 13.74 11.05 -4.40
CA GLY A 289 13.00 9.78 -4.39
C GLY A 289 13.39 8.88 -3.21
N LYS A 290 13.72 7.62 -3.51
CA LYS A 290 13.93 6.58 -2.51
C LYS A 290 15.12 6.82 -1.58
N VAL A 291 16.17 7.44 -2.08
CA VAL A 291 17.38 7.74 -1.29
C VAL A 291 17.06 8.74 -0.18
N SER A 292 16.15 9.69 -0.41
CA SER A 292 15.69 10.61 0.63
C SER A 292 14.96 9.87 1.76
N GLU A 293 14.10 8.91 1.42
CA GLU A 293 13.36 8.10 2.40
C GLU A 293 14.31 7.24 3.26
N VAL A 294 15.20 6.50 2.58
CA VAL A 294 16.15 5.58 3.23
C VAL A 294 17.15 6.33 4.08
N PHE A 295 17.72 7.42 3.55
CA PHE A 295 18.74 8.17 4.28
C PHE A 295 18.15 8.98 5.44
N GLY A 296 16.99 9.60 5.23
CA GLY A 296 16.26 10.29 6.29
C GLY A 296 15.92 9.36 7.44
N GLU A 297 15.44 8.14 7.15
CA GLU A 297 15.15 7.17 8.20
C GLU A 297 16.41 6.66 8.90
N PHE A 298 17.49 6.41 8.15
CA PHE A 298 18.77 6.04 8.76
C PHE A 298 19.25 7.10 9.76
N ILE A 299 19.22 8.39 9.38
CA ILE A 299 19.58 9.48 10.28
C ILE A 299 18.67 9.48 11.51
N ASN A 300 17.37 9.40 11.28
CA ASN A 300 16.36 9.44 12.34
C ASN A 300 16.58 8.34 13.40
N VAL A 301 16.73 7.09 12.95
CA VAL A 301 16.90 5.92 13.80
C VAL A 301 18.28 5.90 14.48
N GLN A 302 19.32 6.40 13.82
CA GLN A 302 20.71 6.30 14.28
C GLN A 302 21.26 7.58 14.94
N ALA A 303 20.52 8.69 14.95
CA ALA A 303 20.93 9.96 15.55
C ALA A 303 21.41 9.82 17.00
N LYS A 304 20.71 9.03 17.82
CA LYS A 304 21.07 8.77 19.22
C LYS A 304 22.04 7.59 19.42
N ASN A 305 22.39 6.88 18.34
CA ASN A 305 23.17 5.66 18.37
C ASN A 305 24.47 5.85 17.57
N GLU A 306 24.56 5.30 16.36
CA GLU A 306 25.77 5.33 15.54
C GLU A 306 26.20 6.76 15.15
N LEU A 307 25.24 7.69 15.01
CA LEU A 307 25.49 9.10 14.70
C LEU A 307 25.59 10.00 15.94
N SER A 308 25.57 9.45 17.16
CA SER A 308 25.66 10.23 18.40
C SER A 308 26.95 11.05 18.55
N SER A 309 28.00 10.67 17.81
CA SER A 309 29.26 11.39 17.74
C SER A 309 29.26 12.57 16.76
N CYS A 310 28.23 12.69 15.92
CA CYS A 310 28.07 13.76 14.95
C CYS A 310 27.12 14.83 15.50
N THR A 311 27.36 16.08 15.12
CA THR A 311 26.36 17.13 15.27
C THR A 311 25.54 17.21 13.99
N ILE A 312 24.22 17.18 14.14
CA ILE A 312 23.26 17.14 13.04
C ILE A 312 22.37 18.37 13.15
N PHE A 313 22.21 19.08 12.04
CA PHE A 313 21.29 20.19 11.90
C PHE A 313 20.34 19.90 10.75
N GLU A 314 19.13 20.42 10.86
CA GLU A 314 18.13 20.40 9.80
C GLU A 314 17.62 21.81 9.53
N SER A 315 17.04 22.01 8.36
CA SER A 315 16.38 23.26 8.00
C SER A 315 15.18 22.95 7.13
N ASP A 316 14.05 23.56 7.52
CA ASP A 316 12.82 23.61 6.75
C ASP A 316 12.53 25.01 6.16
N VAL A 317 13.36 26.01 6.48
CA VAL A 317 13.15 27.42 6.09
C VAL A 317 14.42 28.08 5.53
N GLY A 318 14.27 28.72 4.37
CA GLY A 318 15.25 29.62 3.77
C GLY A 318 14.63 30.96 3.35
N TYR A 319 15.46 31.97 3.10
CA TYR A 319 15.04 33.28 2.57
C TYR A 319 16.14 33.87 1.69
N PHE A 320 15.75 34.67 0.69
CA PHE A 320 16.70 35.31 -0.21
C PHE A 320 17.46 36.44 0.49
N ASP A 321 18.70 36.66 0.09
CA ASP A 321 19.53 37.72 0.64
C ASP A 321 18.93 39.10 0.37
N GLY A 322 18.64 39.84 1.44
CA GLY A 322 17.98 41.15 1.35
C GLY A 322 16.45 41.08 1.21
N ASP A 323 15.86 39.89 1.38
CA ASP A 323 14.42 39.66 1.44
C ASP A 323 14.06 38.99 2.79
N ASP A 324 12.91 39.36 3.35
CA ASP A 324 12.37 38.75 4.57
C ASP A 324 11.34 37.63 4.25
N GLU A 325 11.06 37.38 2.96
CA GLU A 325 10.13 36.32 2.54
C GLU A 325 10.74 34.92 2.72
N GLU A 326 10.20 34.17 3.69
CA GLU A 326 10.55 32.78 3.97
C GLU A 326 9.92 31.81 2.95
N PHE A 327 10.69 30.83 2.51
CA PHE A 327 10.23 29.70 1.71
C PHE A 327 10.69 28.36 2.29
N ASP A 328 9.98 27.29 1.92
CA ASP A 328 10.33 25.94 2.38
C ASP A 328 11.64 25.50 1.72
N ILE A 329 12.61 25.08 2.53
CA ILE A 329 13.78 24.33 2.09
C ILE A 329 13.77 22.96 2.80
N ASN A 330 14.53 21.99 2.34
CA ASN A 330 14.76 20.74 3.06
C ASN A 330 16.24 20.41 2.94
N ALA A 331 16.94 20.72 4.03
CA ALA A 331 18.38 20.54 4.12
C ALA A 331 18.77 19.84 5.43
N ILE A 332 19.76 18.96 5.35
CA ILE A 332 20.38 18.33 6.51
C ILE A 332 21.88 18.60 6.45
N TYR A 333 22.46 18.99 7.57
CA TYR A 333 23.89 19.14 7.74
C TYR A 333 24.40 18.18 8.81
N ILE A 334 25.42 17.39 8.48
CA ILE A 334 26.05 16.47 9.42
C ILE A 334 27.53 16.82 9.52
N SER A 335 27.98 17.08 10.75
CA SER A 335 29.38 17.39 11.06
C SER A 335 29.93 16.45 12.14
N PRO A 336 30.95 15.62 11.83
CA PRO A 336 31.60 14.76 12.82
C PRO A 336 32.52 15.54 13.79
N LYS A 337 32.85 16.80 13.49
CA LYS A 337 33.72 17.65 14.33
C LYS A 337 32.97 18.70 15.16
N GLY A 338 31.64 18.73 15.08
CA GLY A 338 30.81 19.76 15.73
C GLY A 338 30.92 21.17 15.12
N ASN A 339 31.38 21.27 13.87
CA ASN A 339 31.30 22.50 13.08
C ASN A 339 29.85 22.94 12.90
N LYS A 340 29.64 24.25 12.75
CA LYS A 340 28.32 24.82 12.42
C LYS A 340 28.07 24.74 10.91
N PRO A 341 26.81 24.60 10.48
CA PRO A 341 26.44 24.72 9.08
C PRO A 341 26.71 26.15 8.56
N PRO A 342 26.85 26.33 7.25
CA PRO A 342 26.96 27.66 6.67
C PRO A 342 25.62 28.42 6.82
N ASP A 343 25.68 29.64 7.33
CA ASP A 343 24.49 30.51 7.47
C ASP A 343 23.87 30.87 6.11
N LYS A 344 24.67 30.80 5.05
CA LYS A 344 24.30 31.16 3.69
C LYS A 344 24.88 30.21 2.66
N ILE A 345 24.06 29.84 1.68
CA ILE A 345 24.46 29.08 0.50
C ILE A 345 24.03 29.87 -0.74
N ASN A 346 24.99 30.27 -1.58
CA ASN A 346 24.77 31.22 -2.67
C ASN A 346 24.06 32.50 -2.19
N ASN A 347 22.85 32.79 -2.69
CA ASN A 347 22.03 33.95 -2.34
C ASN A 347 20.91 33.62 -1.35
N ILE A 348 20.92 32.42 -0.75
CA ILE A 348 19.89 31.96 0.18
C ILE A 348 20.49 31.85 1.58
N ASN A 349 19.91 32.58 2.51
CA ASN A 349 20.16 32.40 3.94
C ASN A 349 19.33 31.22 4.43
N ILE A 350 19.96 30.32 5.18
CA ILE A 350 19.33 29.08 5.65
C ILE A 350 19.22 29.14 7.16
N LYS A 351 18.02 28.91 7.69
CA LYS A 351 17.79 28.85 9.12
C LYS A 351 17.99 27.42 9.60
N TRP A 352 19.08 27.19 10.33
CA TRP A 352 19.43 25.87 10.84
C TRP A 352 18.95 25.67 12.27
N ASP A 353 18.26 24.56 12.49
CA ASP A 353 17.86 24.08 13.80
C ASP A 353 18.61 22.77 14.13
N SER A 354 18.81 22.50 15.42
CA SER A 354 19.38 21.22 15.84
C SER A 354 18.43 20.09 15.47
N PHE A 355 18.94 19.05 14.81
CA PHE A 355 18.10 17.92 14.41
C PHE A 355 17.55 17.19 15.62
N VAL A 356 16.23 16.95 15.61
CA VAL A 356 15.55 16.18 16.65
C VAL A 356 15.00 14.89 16.05
N PRO A 357 15.54 13.71 16.41
CA PRO A 357 15.02 12.46 15.88
C PRO A 357 13.58 12.23 16.31
N VAL A 358 12.74 11.98 15.32
CA VAL A 358 11.33 11.63 15.41
C VAL A 358 11.22 10.19 15.92
N ASN A 359 10.64 10.01 17.11
CA ASN A 359 10.50 8.68 17.68
C ASN A 359 9.29 7.99 17.05
N ARG A 360 9.44 7.36 15.87
CA ARG A 360 8.34 6.70 15.15
C ARG A 360 7.63 5.58 15.92
N SER A 361 8.26 5.00 16.95
CA SER A 361 7.55 4.08 17.86
C SER A 361 6.47 4.78 18.71
N LEU A 362 6.64 6.08 18.93
CA LEU A 362 5.64 6.99 19.51
C LEU A 362 4.90 7.80 18.43
N ASP A 363 5.50 8.08 17.28
CA ASP A 363 4.95 8.97 16.24
C ASP A 363 4.14 8.20 15.18
N LYS A 364 3.30 7.28 15.64
CA LYS A 364 1.93 7.20 15.11
C LYS A 364 1.15 8.50 15.35
N TYR A 365 1.72 9.37 16.18
CA TYR A 365 1.41 10.76 16.42
C TYR A 365 2.45 11.67 15.74
N ILE A 366 2.42 11.79 14.40
CA ILE A 366 2.54 13.17 13.89
C ILE A 366 1.51 13.93 14.72
N ASN A 367 1.88 15.04 15.37
CA ASN A 367 0.90 15.93 16.00
C ASN A 367 -0.05 16.36 14.87
N THR A 368 -1.09 15.56 14.62
CA THR A 368 -1.78 15.58 13.32
C THR A 368 -2.48 16.91 13.16
N LEU A 369 -2.90 17.52 14.28
CA LEU A 369 -3.34 18.91 14.33
C LEU A 369 -2.29 19.89 13.79
N ASP A 370 -1.06 19.86 14.30
CA ASP A 370 -0.02 20.80 13.89
C ASP A 370 0.32 20.69 12.40
N TYR A 371 0.34 19.47 11.88
CA TYR A 371 0.46 19.16 10.46
C TYR A 371 -0.77 19.62 9.65
N ASP A 372 -1.98 19.34 10.12
CA ASP A 372 -3.24 19.71 9.48
C ASP A 372 -3.34 21.23 9.29
N PHE A 373 -3.00 22.00 10.33
CA PHE A 373 -3.06 23.47 10.27
C PHE A 373 -1.95 24.08 9.39
N ARG A 374 -0.75 23.49 9.34
CA ARG A 374 0.29 23.86 8.34
C ARG A 374 -0.20 23.65 6.92
N HIS A 375 -0.86 22.52 6.66
CA HIS A 375 -1.44 22.23 5.35
C HIS A 375 -2.60 23.16 4.99
N MET A 376 -3.47 23.51 5.94
CA MET A 376 -4.50 24.53 5.75
C MET A 376 -3.90 25.87 5.34
N LYS A 377 -2.81 26.31 6.01
CA LYS A 377 -2.09 27.55 5.68
C LYS A 377 -1.58 27.52 4.23
N ARG A 378 -0.89 26.45 3.85
CA ARG A 378 -0.34 26.24 2.51
C ARG A 378 -1.41 26.27 1.43
N LYS A 379 -2.56 25.61 1.64
CA LYS A 379 -3.66 25.62 0.66
C LYS A 379 -4.20 27.02 0.40
N VAL A 380 -4.34 27.85 1.43
CA VAL A 380 -4.81 29.24 1.28
C VAL A 380 -3.76 30.12 0.59
N GLU A 381 -2.48 29.92 0.87
CA GLU A 381 -1.38 30.73 0.32
C GLU A 381 -1.05 30.37 -1.12
N ARG A 382 -1.02 29.07 -1.44
CA ARG A 382 -0.45 28.57 -2.69
C ARG A 382 -1.49 28.06 -3.67
N ASN A 383 -2.78 28.12 -3.32
CA ASN A 383 -3.88 27.57 -4.12
C ASN A 383 -3.61 26.11 -4.54
N ALA A 384 -2.85 25.37 -3.73
CA ALA A 384 -2.37 24.03 -4.05
C ALA A 384 -3.53 23.02 -3.95
N GLU A 385 -3.71 22.23 -5.00
CA GLU A 385 -4.63 21.08 -5.02
C GLU A 385 -3.99 19.88 -4.31
N ASP A 386 -3.75 19.97 -2.99
CA ASP A 386 -3.18 18.86 -2.23
C ASP A 386 -4.24 17.91 -1.63
N VAL A 387 -3.83 16.63 -1.55
CA VAL A 387 -4.62 15.38 -1.61
C VAL A 387 -5.30 14.98 -0.29
N TYR A 388 -5.20 15.75 0.79
CA TYR A 388 -5.76 15.40 2.10
C TYR A 388 -7.26 15.72 2.28
N ILE A 389 -8.02 15.80 1.17
CA ILE A 389 -9.47 15.95 1.18
C ILE A 389 -10.09 14.56 1.04
N ILE A 390 -10.43 13.93 2.17
CA ILE A 390 -11.21 12.69 2.15
C ILE A 390 -12.70 13.05 2.11
N GLY A 391 -13.16 13.45 0.93
CA GLY A 391 -14.55 13.83 0.68
C GLY A 391 -14.90 15.18 1.29
N ASP A 392 -14.76 16.25 0.52
CA ASP A 392 -15.20 17.65 0.73
C ASP A 392 -14.93 18.34 2.09
N PHE A 393 -14.38 17.65 3.10
CA PHE A 393 -14.18 18.14 4.46
C PHE A 393 -12.75 17.91 4.95
N TYR A 394 -12.21 18.90 5.64
CA TYR A 394 -11.08 18.75 6.56
C TYR A 394 -11.53 17.97 7.78
N ILE A 395 -10.74 16.95 8.14
CA ILE A 395 -11.00 16.06 9.28
C ILE A 395 -9.78 16.03 10.21
N ILE A 396 -10.02 15.73 11.47
CA ILE A 396 -9.00 15.53 12.50
C ILE A 396 -8.96 14.03 12.81
N THR A 397 -7.79 13.42 12.63
CA THR A 397 -7.53 12.01 12.96
C THR A 397 -6.61 11.84 14.16
N ASP A 398 -6.32 12.93 14.85
CA ASP A 398 -5.46 12.95 16.02
C ASP A 398 -6.01 12.06 17.14
N LYS A 399 -5.21 11.09 17.58
CA LYS A 399 -5.71 10.08 18.51
C LYS A 399 -6.06 10.67 19.89
N GLU A 400 -5.26 11.61 20.40
CA GLU A 400 -5.55 12.26 21.68
C GLU A 400 -6.82 13.12 21.60
N THR A 401 -6.97 13.88 20.52
CA THR A 401 -8.18 14.67 20.26
C THR A 401 -9.40 13.76 20.10
N LEU A 402 -9.26 12.65 19.36
CA LEU A 402 -10.33 11.67 19.23
C LEU A 402 -10.74 11.12 20.60
N GLU A 403 -9.80 10.75 21.46
CA GLU A 403 -10.07 10.28 22.82
C GLU A 403 -10.76 11.36 23.68
N ASN A 404 -10.30 12.61 23.61
CA ASN A 404 -10.83 13.74 24.38
C ASN A 404 -12.22 14.19 23.92
N TYR A 405 -12.54 13.99 22.63
CA TYR A 405 -13.78 14.45 21.99
C TYR A 405 -14.59 13.27 21.44
N ASN A 406 -14.75 12.22 22.25
CA ASN A 406 -15.39 10.97 21.83
C ASN A 406 -16.81 11.14 21.27
N LEU A 407 -17.56 12.13 21.79
CA LEU A 407 -18.91 12.45 21.32
C LEU A 407 -18.92 12.91 19.86
N LEU A 408 -17.87 13.59 19.41
CA LEU A 408 -17.77 14.17 18.06
C LEU A 408 -17.25 13.19 17.00
N LYS A 409 -16.83 11.99 17.41
CA LYS A 409 -16.30 10.98 16.50
C LYS A 409 -17.35 10.56 15.47
N THR A 410 -16.91 10.42 14.23
CA THR A 410 -17.71 9.90 13.13
C THR A 410 -16.84 9.09 12.16
N LYS A 411 -17.46 8.49 11.14
CA LYS A 411 -16.74 7.76 10.10
C LYS A 411 -16.94 8.40 8.74
N VAL A 412 -15.86 8.91 8.15
CA VAL A 412 -15.85 9.43 6.77
C VAL A 412 -15.07 8.45 5.90
N ARG A 413 -15.73 7.87 4.88
CA ARG A 413 -15.16 6.84 4.00
C ARG A 413 -14.46 5.69 4.77
N ASN A 414 -15.08 5.22 5.85
CA ASN A 414 -14.58 4.18 6.77
C ASN A 414 -13.39 4.56 7.66
N ILE A 415 -12.99 5.83 7.73
CA ILE A 415 -11.96 6.32 8.64
C ILE A 415 -12.62 7.00 9.83
N GLU A 416 -12.25 6.58 11.05
CA GLU A 416 -12.70 7.22 12.29
C GLU A 416 -11.99 8.57 12.47
N CYS A 417 -12.77 9.64 12.62
CA CYS A 417 -12.27 11.01 12.65
C CYS A 417 -13.28 11.96 13.33
N ILE A 418 -12.86 13.20 13.55
CA ILE A 418 -13.73 14.34 13.88
C ILE A 418 -13.75 15.27 12.66
N ILE A 419 -14.92 15.78 12.28
CA ILE A 419 -15.00 16.81 11.24
C ILE A 419 -14.44 18.11 11.81
N ASN A 420 -13.40 18.68 11.19
CA ASN A 420 -12.82 19.94 11.64
C ASN A 420 -13.87 21.06 11.47
N PRO A 421 -14.22 21.83 12.51
CA PRO A 421 -15.15 22.94 12.35
C PRO A 421 -14.66 24.01 11.37
N TYR A 422 -13.34 24.15 11.21
CA TYR A 422 -12.72 25.01 10.21
C TYR A 422 -12.48 24.25 8.90
N GLN A 423 -12.94 24.83 7.80
CA GLN A 423 -12.87 24.28 6.45
C GLN A 423 -12.14 25.25 5.51
N VAL A 424 -11.60 24.75 4.39
CA VAL A 424 -10.81 25.55 3.45
C VAL A 424 -11.35 25.45 2.01
N ASP A 425 -11.90 26.56 1.52
CA ASP A 425 -12.29 26.78 0.12
C ASP A 425 -11.76 28.16 -0.34
N LYS A 426 -10.53 28.19 -0.86
CA LYS A 426 -9.72 29.39 -1.18
C LYS A 426 -9.48 30.37 -0.01
N LYS A 427 -10.24 30.23 1.08
CA LYS A 427 -10.16 30.92 2.37
C LYS A 427 -10.63 29.95 3.47
N VAL A 428 -10.30 30.26 4.72
CA VAL A 428 -10.77 29.47 5.87
C VAL A 428 -12.17 29.96 6.27
N TYR A 429 -13.09 29.05 6.54
CA TYR A 429 -14.42 29.38 7.07
C TYR A 429 -14.82 28.41 8.19
N LEU A 430 -15.66 28.89 9.11
CA LEU A 430 -16.24 28.07 10.17
C LEU A 430 -17.57 27.50 9.68
N LEU A 431 -17.78 26.19 9.85
CA LEU A 431 -19.07 25.56 9.58
C LEU A 431 -20.17 26.14 10.49
N ASP A 432 -21.41 26.06 10.02
CA ASP A 432 -22.57 26.29 10.88
C ASP A 432 -22.59 25.22 11.98
N LEU A 433 -22.39 25.65 13.22
CA LEU A 433 -22.21 24.76 14.36
C LEU A 433 -23.50 24.03 14.72
N GLU A 434 -24.67 24.63 14.52
CA GLU A 434 -25.96 24.00 14.81
C GLU A 434 -26.25 22.89 13.79
N ASN A 435 -25.96 23.16 12.52
CA ASN A 435 -26.07 22.17 11.46
C ASN A 435 -25.06 21.03 11.62
N LEU A 436 -23.81 21.34 12.01
CA LEU A 436 -22.80 20.33 12.30
C LEU A 436 -23.17 19.45 13.50
N ALA A 437 -23.63 20.05 14.61
CA ALA A 437 -24.10 19.31 15.77
C ALA A 437 -25.28 18.39 15.42
N THR A 438 -26.23 18.92 14.64
CA THR A 438 -27.39 18.15 14.16
C THR A 438 -26.96 16.96 13.31
N TYR A 439 -26.04 17.17 12.37
CA TYR A 439 -25.49 16.11 11.53
C TYR A 439 -24.80 15.00 12.34
N LEU A 440 -23.94 15.38 13.28
CA LEU A 440 -23.21 14.41 14.12
C LEU A 440 -24.16 13.61 15.03
N PHE A 441 -25.14 14.29 15.64
CA PHE A 441 -26.15 13.66 16.47
C PHE A 441 -26.92 12.56 15.72
N TYR A 442 -27.39 12.84 14.50
CA TYR A 442 -28.16 11.85 13.73
C TYR A 442 -27.30 10.70 13.20
N ASN A 443 -26.03 10.94 12.87
CA ASN A 443 -25.13 9.87 12.43
C ASN A 443 -24.69 8.95 13.59
N ASN A 444 -24.69 9.44 14.82
CA ASN A 444 -24.37 8.66 16.01
C ASN A 444 -25.63 8.18 16.76
N TYR A 445 -26.82 8.33 16.16
CA TYR A 445 -28.11 8.06 16.81
C TYR A 445 -28.27 6.62 17.32
N ASN A 446 -27.72 5.64 16.61
CA ASN A 446 -27.76 4.23 17.03
C ASN A 446 -26.93 3.94 18.29
N ASN A 447 -26.04 4.86 18.69
CA ASN A 447 -25.21 4.77 19.91
C ASN A 447 -25.70 5.69 21.04
N SER A 448 -26.69 6.56 20.83
CA SER A 448 -27.06 7.61 21.80
C SER A 448 -28.42 7.37 22.45
N LYS A 449 -28.41 6.80 23.68
CA LYS A 449 -29.55 6.92 24.61
C LYS A 449 -29.35 7.99 25.68
N GLU A 450 -28.18 8.65 25.73
CA GLU A 450 -27.77 9.50 26.86
C GLU A 450 -27.39 10.95 26.49
N HIS A 451 -27.39 11.32 25.21
CA HIS A 451 -26.93 12.65 24.76
C HIS A 451 -27.95 13.34 23.84
N THR A 452 -27.99 14.66 23.91
CA THR A 452 -28.86 15.59 23.17
C THR A 452 -28.09 16.32 22.07
N LYS A 453 -28.77 17.01 21.16
CA LYS A 453 -28.12 17.85 20.13
C LYS A 453 -27.30 18.98 20.75
N GLU A 454 -27.81 19.59 21.81
CA GLU A 454 -27.11 20.61 22.60
C GLU A 454 -25.77 20.10 23.14
N ASP A 455 -25.69 18.85 23.61
CA ASP A 455 -24.43 18.29 24.12
C ASP A 455 -23.35 18.24 23.02
N TYR A 456 -23.72 17.88 21.78
CA TYR A 456 -22.80 17.91 20.65
C TYR A 456 -22.37 19.35 20.32
N LEU A 457 -23.29 20.31 20.38
CA LEU A 457 -22.98 21.72 20.13
C LEU A 457 -22.01 22.30 21.17
N GLU A 458 -22.20 21.96 22.45
CA GLU A 458 -21.30 22.36 23.53
C GLU A 458 -19.90 21.76 23.36
N GLU A 459 -19.84 20.48 22.99
CA GLU A 459 -18.58 19.77 22.78
C GLU A 459 -17.82 20.33 21.56
N ILE A 460 -18.51 20.68 20.46
CA ILE A 460 -17.91 21.39 19.32
C ILE A 460 -17.35 22.75 19.75
N LYS A 461 -18.08 23.51 20.58
CA LYS A 461 -17.61 24.82 21.08
C LYS A 461 -16.35 24.68 21.93
N LYS A 462 -16.23 23.59 22.70
CA LYS A 462 -15.02 23.27 23.47
C LYS A 462 -13.84 22.98 22.55
N LEU A 463 -14.02 22.12 21.55
CA LEU A 463 -13.00 21.83 20.53
C LEU A 463 -12.52 23.10 19.83
N ILE A 464 -13.44 23.98 19.43
CA ILE A 464 -13.08 25.26 18.78
C ILE A 464 -12.15 26.11 19.64
N LYS A 465 -12.31 26.12 20.98
CA LYS A 465 -11.43 26.89 21.87
C LYS A 465 -9.99 26.37 21.82
N GLU A 466 -9.81 25.05 21.74
CA GLU A 466 -8.48 24.45 21.59
C GLU A 466 -7.90 24.73 20.20
N LEU A 467 -8.71 24.56 19.14
CA LEU A 467 -8.27 24.82 17.78
C LEU A 467 -7.89 26.28 17.52
N ARG A 468 -8.42 27.24 18.30
CA ARG A 468 -8.04 28.66 18.21
C ARG A 468 -6.55 28.90 18.47
N ILE A 469 -5.93 28.12 19.36
CA ILE A 469 -4.50 28.23 19.65
C ILE A 469 -3.69 27.97 18.37
N TYR A 470 -4.12 26.99 17.57
CA TYR A 470 -3.48 26.65 16.30
C TYR A 470 -3.80 27.68 15.20
N ILE A 471 -5.03 28.20 15.14
CA ILE A 471 -5.39 29.31 14.24
C ILE A 471 -4.50 30.53 14.48
N GLU A 472 -4.21 30.86 15.74
CA GLU A 472 -3.32 31.96 16.11
C GLU A 472 -1.86 31.63 15.81
N LYS A 473 -1.39 30.43 16.20
CA LYS A 473 -0.03 29.96 15.94
C LYS A 473 0.34 30.02 14.45
N TYR A 474 -0.60 29.70 13.56
CA TYR A 474 -0.38 29.64 12.11
C TYR A 474 -0.83 30.89 11.35
N ASP A 475 -1.16 31.97 12.05
CA ASP A 475 -1.65 33.23 11.48
C ASP A 475 -2.81 33.05 10.48
N LEU A 476 -3.72 32.13 10.80
CA LEU A 476 -4.88 31.82 9.96
C LEU A 476 -6.06 32.76 10.24
N LYS A 477 -5.98 33.58 11.29
CA LYS A 477 -7.05 34.49 11.71
C LYS A 477 -7.40 35.52 10.63
N ILE A 478 -6.39 36.03 9.91
CA ILE A 478 -6.56 36.98 8.80
C ILE A 478 -7.25 36.31 7.60
N LYS A 479 -7.16 34.98 7.50
CA LYS A 479 -7.68 34.17 6.39
C LYS A 479 -9.11 33.67 6.61
N LEU A 480 -9.70 33.94 7.79
CA LEU A 480 -11.10 33.65 8.06
C LEU A 480 -12.00 34.56 7.22
N LYS A 481 -12.95 33.95 6.51
CA LYS A 481 -13.98 34.68 5.76
C LYS A 481 -14.83 35.45 6.78
N ARG A 482 -14.89 36.78 6.63
CA ARG A 482 -15.93 37.59 7.28
C ARG A 482 -17.29 37.28 6.68
#